data_AF-A0A1B6CH80-F1
#
_entry.id   AF-A0A1B6CH80-F1
#
_cell.length_a   1.000
_cell.length_b   1.000
_cell.length_c   1.000
_cell.angle_alpha   90.00
_cell.angle_beta   90.00
_cell.angle_gamma   90.00
#
_symmetry.space_group_name_H-M   'P 1'
#
loop_
_entity.id
_entity.type
_entity.pdbx_description
1 polymer ?
#
loop_
_entity_poly.entity_id
_entity_poly.type
_entity_poly.pdbx_seq_one_letter_code
_entity_poly.pdbx_strand_id
1 'polypeptide(L)'
;MGNACKLSIVVAYLYFSCYLSQSEAVLPSDEADQIFEHGKSEKEILDNILLRSRYDKRLLPPVEGTLTVNMSVLLLSLASPDESSLKYEVEFLLQQQWYDPRLKYQNKSSFHFLNA
;
A
#
# COMPACT_ATOMS: atom_id res chain seq x y z
N MET A 1 -26.96 49.12 -4.83
CA MET A 1 -26.71 47.88 -5.62
C MET A 1 -25.31 47.28 -5.44
N GLY A 2 -24.46 47.73 -4.49
CA GLY A 2 -23.04 47.29 -4.41
C GLY A 2 -22.72 46.12 -3.47
N ASN A 3 -23.61 45.77 -2.53
CA ASN A 3 -23.26 44.83 -1.45
C ASN A 3 -23.77 43.40 -1.69
N ALA A 4 -24.90 43.24 -2.39
CA ALA A 4 -25.44 41.93 -2.75
C ALA A 4 -24.55 41.17 -3.76
N CYS A 5 -23.91 41.90 -4.68
CA CYS A 5 -23.00 41.32 -5.68
C CYS A 5 -21.71 40.76 -5.05
N LYS A 6 -21.15 41.46 -4.05
CA LYS A 6 -19.95 41.03 -3.33
C LYS A 6 -20.19 39.75 -2.52
N LEU A 7 -21.37 39.64 -1.89
CA LEU A 7 -21.73 38.45 -1.12
C LEU A 7 -21.87 37.21 -2.02
N SER A 8 -22.45 37.38 -3.22
CA SER A 8 -22.62 36.29 -4.19
C SER A 8 -21.29 35.74 -4.70
N ILE A 9 -20.30 36.61 -4.93
CA ILE A 9 -18.96 36.21 -5.38
C ILE A 9 -18.20 35.44 -4.30
N VAL A 10 -18.28 35.89 -3.04
CA VAL A 10 -17.62 35.19 -1.93
C VAL A 10 -18.24 33.80 -1.73
N VAL A 11 -19.57 33.68 -1.80
CA VAL A 11 -20.24 32.39 -1.73
C VAL A 11 -19.81 31.47 -2.88
N ALA A 12 -19.78 31.97 -4.12
CA ALA A 12 -19.32 31.19 -5.26
C ALA A 12 -17.86 30.74 -5.13
N TYR A 13 -16.98 31.60 -4.61
CA TYR A 13 -15.58 31.27 -4.37
C TYR A 13 -15.42 30.22 -3.26
N LEU A 14 -16.21 30.31 -2.18
CA LEU A 14 -16.23 29.31 -1.10
C LEU A 14 -16.75 27.95 -1.59
N TYR A 15 -17.78 27.93 -2.42
CA TYR A 15 -18.26 26.72 -3.07
C TYR A 15 -17.16 26.13 -3.97
N PHE A 16 -16.53 26.95 -4.81
CA PHE A 16 -15.48 26.49 -5.73
C PHE A 16 -14.24 25.98 -4.99
N SER A 17 -13.82 26.64 -3.90
CA SER A 17 -12.71 26.16 -3.07
C SER A 17 -13.05 24.87 -2.33
N CYS A 18 -14.30 24.73 -1.82
CA CYS A 18 -14.76 23.47 -1.24
C CYS A 18 -14.76 22.32 -2.25
N TYR A 19 -15.18 22.59 -3.49
CA TYR A 19 -15.14 21.59 -4.57
C TYR A 19 -13.70 21.19 -4.93
N LEU A 20 -12.75 22.14 -4.97
CA LEU A 20 -11.34 21.82 -5.21
C LEU A 20 -10.72 21.00 -4.07
N SER A 21 -11.07 21.30 -2.82
CA SER A 21 -10.59 20.57 -1.64
C SER A 21 -11.15 19.15 -1.52
N GLN A 22 -12.25 18.83 -2.20
CA GLN A 22 -12.84 17.48 -2.21
C GLN A 22 -12.25 16.54 -3.27
N SER A 23 -11.31 17.00 -4.10
CA SER A 23 -10.61 16.15 -5.08
C SER A 23 -9.44 15.37 -4.46
N GLU A 24 -9.63 14.80 -3.27
CA GLU A 24 -8.82 13.66 -2.81
C GLU A 24 -9.61 12.39 -3.10
N ALA A 25 -8.99 11.45 -3.82
CA ALA A 25 -9.59 10.21 -4.26
C ALA A 25 -9.93 9.28 -3.07
N VAL A 26 -11.09 9.51 -2.46
CA VAL A 26 -11.70 8.58 -1.50
C VAL A 26 -12.45 7.52 -2.31
N LEU A 27 -11.92 6.29 -2.33
CA LEU A 27 -12.64 5.16 -2.90
C LEU A 27 -13.96 4.96 -2.13
N PRO A 28 -15.12 4.83 -2.81
CA PRO A 28 -16.39 4.56 -2.16
C PRO A 28 -16.29 3.26 -1.35
N SER A 29 -16.67 3.32 -0.07
CA SER A 29 -16.63 2.16 0.84
C SER A 29 -17.38 0.94 0.30
N ASP A 30 -18.39 1.18 -0.54
CA ASP A 30 -19.29 0.17 -1.11
C ASP A 30 -18.62 -0.76 -2.14
N GLU A 31 -17.60 -0.30 -2.88
CA GLU A 31 -16.86 -1.17 -3.81
C GLU A 31 -15.90 -2.11 -3.09
N ALA A 32 -15.26 -1.62 -2.01
CA ALA A 32 -14.36 -2.45 -1.20
C ALA A 32 -15.12 -3.60 -0.52
N ASP A 33 -16.35 -3.35 -0.08
CA ASP A 33 -17.17 -4.34 0.62
C ASP A 33 -17.64 -5.46 -0.33
N GLN A 34 -17.94 -5.15 -1.60
CA GLN A 34 -18.29 -6.13 -2.64
C GLN A 34 -17.10 -7.00 -3.08
N ILE A 35 -15.88 -6.46 -3.08
CA ILE A 35 -14.67 -7.19 -3.47
C ILE A 35 -14.34 -8.31 -2.48
N PHE A 36 -14.69 -8.15 -1.19
CA PHE A 36 -14.35 -9.12 -0.14
C PHE A 36 -15.58 -9.80 0.48
N GLU A 37 -16.66 -9.98 -0.29
CA GLU A 37 -17.88 -10.66 0.15
C GLU A 37 -17.66 -12.07 0.75
N HIS A 38 -18.59 -12.48 1.62
CA HIS A 38 -18.54 -13.79 2.31
C HIS A 38 -18.52 -14.93 1.29
N GLY A 39 -17.55 -15.85 1.41
CA GLY A 39 -17.47 -17.07 0.59
C GLY A 39 -16.53 -17.02 -0.63
N LYS A 40 -15.80 -15.93 -0.85
CA LYS A 40 -14.71 -15.92 -1.86
C LYS A 40 -13.57 -16.84 -1.46
N SER A 41 -12.99 -17.52 -2.45
CA SER A 41 -11.81 -18.38 -2.28
C SER A 41 -10.56 -17.55 -2.01
N GLU A 42 -9.58 -18.10 -1.28
CA GLU A 42 -8.30 -17.44 -0.98
C GLU A 42 -7.60 -16.91 -2.23
N LYS A 43 -7.61 -17.72 -3.30
CA LYS A 43 -7.06 -17.34 -4.60
C LYS A 43 -7.77 -16.13 -5.18
N GLU A 44 -9.09 -16.10 -5.09
CA GLU A 44 -9.89 -14.99 -5.64
C GLU A 44 -9.63 -13.70 -4.86
N ILE A 45 -9.45 -13.80 -3.54
CA ILE A 45 -9.05 -12.66 -2.70
C ILE A 45 -7.67 -12.16 -3.13
N LEU A 46 -6.70 -13.07 -3.32
CA LEU A 46 -5.36 -12.71 -3.77
C LEU A 46 -5.37 -12.06 -5.15
N ASP A 47 -6.08 -12.66 -6.11
CA ASP A 47 -6.20 -12.14 -7.48
C ASP A 47 -6.78 -10.72 -7.47
N ASN A 48 -7.82 -10.46 -6.67
CA ASN A 48 -8.42 -9.13 -6.53
C ASN A 48 -7.48 -8.10 -5.89
N ILE A 49 -6.69 -8.50 -4.90
CA ILE A 49 -5.71 -7.61 -4.27
C ILE A 49 -4.59 -7.24 -5.25
N LEU A 50 -4.14 -8.20 -6.07
CA LEU A 50 -3.02 -8.07 -6.99
C LEU A 50 -3.39 -7.55 -8.39
N LEU A 51 -4.65 -7.19 -8.63
CA LEU A 51 -5.09 -6.59 -9.89
C LEU A 51 -4.23 -5.36 -10.24
N ARG A 52 -3.72 -5.29 -11.48
CA ARG A 52 -2.85 -4.19 -11.94
C ARG A 52 -3.47 -2.80 -11.81
N SER A 53 -4.80 -2.71 -11.86
CA SER A 53 -5.54 -1.46 -11.66
C SER A 53 -5.48 -0.96 -10.22
N ARG A 54 -5.24 -1.85 -9.25
CA ARG A 54 -5.27 -1.58 -7.81
C ARG A 54 -3.88 -1.65 -7.17
N TYR A 55 -3.04 -2.57 -7.61
CA TYR A 55 -1.71 -2.82 -7.05
C TYR A 55 -0.64 -2.79 -8.14
N ASP A 56 0.14 -1.70 -8.15
CA ASP A 56 1.40 -1.63 -8.90
C ASP A 56 2.58 -1.87 -7.94
N LYS A 57 3.20 -3.04 -8.08
CA LYS A 57 4.36 -3.48 -7.28
C LYS A 57 5.60 -2.60 -7.43
N ARG A 58 5.64 -1.71 -8.43
CA ARG A 58 6.76 -0.79 -8.67
C ARG A 58 6.65 0.46 -7.80
N LEU A 59 5.48 0.74 -7.26
CA LEU A 59 5.23 1.89 -6.40
C LEU A 59 5.53 1.52 -4.95
N LEU A 60 6.22 2.42 -4.26
CA LEU A 60 6.43 2.35 -2.81
C LEU A 60 5.08 2.30 -2.09
N PRO A 61 4.98 1.54 -0.98
CA PRO A 61 3.80 1.58 -0.13
C PRO A 61 3.45 3.02 0.28
N PRO A 62 2.18 3.41 0.25
CA PRO A 62 1.75 4.74 0.67
C PRO A 62 1.81 4.82 2.20
N VAL A 63 2.92 5.32 2.71
CA VAL A 63 3.12 5.58 4.14
C VAL A 63 3.47 7.04 4.35
N GLU A 64 2.97 7.63 5.43
CA GLU A 64 3.40 8.97 5.82
C GLU A 64 4.85 8.90 6.33
N GLY A 65 5.76 9.58 5.63
CA GLY A 65 7.18 9.63 6.00
C GLY A 65 8.00 8.45 5.46
N THR A 66 8.79 7.81 6.32
CA THR A 66 9.79 6.81 5.92
C THR A 66 9.25 5.38 6.04
N LEU A 67 9.37 4.60 4.97
CA LEU A 67 9.09 3.17 4.99
C LEU A 67 10.13 2.42 5.83
N THR A 68 9.66 1.76 6.89
CA THR A 68 10.52 0.90 7.73
C THR A 68 10.52 -0.51 7.17
N VAL A 69 11.72 -1.05 6.93
CA VAL A 69 11.94 -2.44 6.47
C VAL A 69 12.74 -3.18 7.53
N ASN A 70 12.16 -4.23 8.08
CA ASN A 70 12.83 -5.13 9.00
C ASN A 70 13.65 -6.13 8.20
N MET A 71 14.95 -6.22 8.48
CA MET A 71 15.86 -7.13 7.80
C MET A 71 16.54 -8.05 8.79
N SER A 72 16.48 -9.35 8.52
CA SER A 72 17.25 -10.37 9.23
C SER A 72 18.19 -11.05 8.23
N VAL A 73 19.46 -11.16 8.60
CA VAL A 73 20.46 -11.86 7.78
C VAL A 73 20.98 -13.05 8.58
N LEU A 74 20.89 -14.24 7.99
CA LEU A 74 21.52 -15.44 8.51
C LEU A 74 22.69 -15.80 7.60
N LEU A 75 23.91 -15.62 8.10
CA LEU A 75 25.12 -16.03 7.41
C LEU A 75 25.29 -17.56 7.53
N LEU A 76 25.41 -18.24 6.39
CA LEU A 76 25.59 -19.69 6.31
C LEU A 76 27.06 -20.05 6.10
N SER A 77 27.73 -19.34 5.21
CA SER A 77 29.13 -19.59 4.87
C SER A 77 29.83 -18.28 4.51
N LEU A 78 31.10 -18.18 4.91
CA LEU A 78 32.02 -17.12 4.53
C LEU A 78 33.35 -17.77 4.16
N ALA A 79 33.74 -17.67 2.90
CA ALA A 79 34.97 -18.24 2.40
C ALA A 79 35.79 -17.16 1.67
N SER A 80 37.11 -17.20 1.87
CA SER A 80 38.05 -16.47 1.01
C SER A 80 39.10 -17.43 0.47
N PRO A 81 39.67 -17.15 -0.71
CA PRO A 81 40.78 -17.95 -1.25
C PRO A 81 42.06 -17.82 -0.40
N ASP A 82 42.24 -16.73 0.34
CA ASP A 82 43.27 -16.54 1.38
C ASP A 82 42.73 -15.65 2.51
N GLU A 83 43.24 -15.80 3.74
CA GLU A 83 42.76 -15.05 4.91
C GLU A 83 43.02 -13.53 4.80
N SER A 84 44.01 -13.13 3.99
CA SER A 84 44.36 -11.73 3.72
C SER A 84 43.64 -11.13 2.50
N SER A 85 42.76 -11.89 1.85
CA SER A 85 42.07 -11.46 0.63
C SER A 85 40.99 -10.43 0.91
N LEU A 86 40.87 -9.44 0.02
CA LEU A 86 39.75 -8.49 0.00
C LEU A 86 38.47 -9.07 -0.64
N LYS A 87 38.52 -10.31 -1.12
CA LYS A 87 37.41 -11.00 -1.79
C LYS A 87 36.88 -12.12 -0.91
N TYR A 88 35.60 -12.03 -0.59
CA TYR A 88 34.88 -13.05 0.16
C TYR A 88 33.67 -13.52 -0.63
N GLU A 89 33.50 -14.83 -0.67
CA GLU A 89 32.27 -15.49 -1.11
C GLU A 89 31.41 -15.73 0.12
N VAL A 90 30.16 -15.30 0.05
CA VAL A 90 29.24 -15.28 1.18
C VAL A 90 27.94 -15.97 0.79
N GLU A 91 27.56 -16.97 1.56
CA GLU A 91 26.24 -17.58 1.46
C GLU A 91 25.41 -17.13 2.66
N PHE A 92 24.24 -16.55 2.40
CA PHE A 92 23.35 -16.08 3.46
C PHE A 92 21.89 -16.17 3.05
N LEU A 93 21.01 -16.25 4.06
CA LEU A 93 19.58 -16.01 3.89
C LEU A 93 19.26 -14.59 4.30
N LEU A 94 18.48 -13.89 3.48
CA LEU A 94 17.96 -12.57 3.76
C LEU A 94 16.44 -12.65 3.91
N GLN A 95 15.95 -12.34 5.09
CA GLN A 95 14.54 -12.15 5.35
C GLN A 95 14.24 -10.65 5.41
N GLN A 96 13.26 -10.20 4.64
CA GLN A 96 12.77 -8.82 4.65
C GLN A 96 11.29 -8.81 5.00
N GLN A 97 10.88 -7.88 5.85
CA GLN A 97 9.49 -7.68 6.23
C GLN A 97 9.18 -6.19 6.29
N TRP A 98 8.12 -5.77 5.62
CA TRP A 98 7.59 -4.41 5.68
C TRP A 98 6.05 -4.45 5.65
N TYR A 99 5.44 -3.35 6.07
CA TYR A 99 4.00 -3.17 6.02
C TYR A 99 3.60 -2.47 4.71
N ASP A 100 2.68 -3.06 3.96
CA ASP A 100 2.05 -2.42 2.80
C ASP A 100 0.53 -2.28 3.01
N PRO A 101 0.02 -1.06 3.25
CA PRO A 101 -1.40 -0.83 3.48
C PRO A 101 -2.32 -1.28 2.34
N ARG A 102 -1.81 -1.32 1.10
CA ARG A 102 -2.61 -1.65 -0.11
C ARG A 102 -3.01 -3.11 -0.17
N LEU A 103 -2.25 -3.97 0.50
CA LEU A 103 -2.50 -5.41 0.59
C LEU A 103 -3.54 -5.76 1.66
N LYS A 104 -4.04 -4.77 2.42
CA LYS A 104 -5.10 -4.98 3.40
C LYS A 104 -6.39 -5.45 2.71
N TYR A 105 -7.02 -6.46 3.28
CA TYR A 105 -8.32 -6.97 2.89
C TYR A 105 -9.21 -7.16 4.12
N GLN A 106 -10.53 -7.10 3.92
CA GLN A 106 -11.47 -7.49 4.97
C GLN A 106 -11.57 -9.01 4.96
N ASN A 107 -11.25 -9.62 6.09
CA ASN A 107 -11.34 -11.05 6.22
C ASN A 107 -12.77 -11.45 6.57
N LYS A 108 -13.62 -11.57 5.54
CA LYS A 108 -14.96 -12.17 5.63
C LYS A 108 -14.91 -13.71 5.43
N SER A 109 -13.71 -14.30 5.47
CA SER A 109 -13.51 -15.75 5.35
C SER A 109 -13.33 -16.40 6.74
N SER A 110 -13.48 -17.72 6.82
CA SER A 110 -13.31 -18.46 8.08
C SER A 110 -11.85 -18.56 8.55
N PHE A 111 -10.86 -18.24 7.71
CA PHE A 111 -9.44 -18.42 8.00
C PHE A 111 -8.77 -17.10 8.30
N HIS A 112 -7.86 -17.06 9.28
CA HIS A 112 -7.22 -15.81 9.72
C HIS A 112 -6.18 -15.25 8.73
N PHE A 113 -5.58 -16.10 7.88
CA PHE A 113 -4.54 -15.73 6.94
C PHE A 113 -4.81 -16.38 5.57
N LEU A 114 -4.33 -15.73 4.50
CA LEU A 114 -4.31 -16.31 3.16
C LEU A 114 -3.04 -17.14 3.01
N ASN A 115 -3.18 -18.36 2.49
CA ASN A 115 -2.04 -19.11 1.98
C ASN A 115 -1.63 -18.52 0.62
N ALA A 116 -0.35 -18.21 0.46
CA ALA A 116 0.24 -17.75 -0.79
C ALA A 116 0.96 -18.91 -1.51
#